data_AF-A0A851TAK1-F1
#
_entry.id   AF-A0A851TAK1-F1
#
_cell.length_a   1.000
_cell.length_b   1.000
_cell.length_c   1.000
_cell.angle_alpha   90.00
_cell.angle_beta   90.00
_cell.angle_gamma   90.00
#
_symmetry.space_group_name_H-M   'P 1'
#
loop_
_entity.id
_entity.type
_entity.pdbx_description
1 polymer ?
#
loop_
_entity_poly.entity_id
_entity_poly.type
_entity_poly.pdbx_seq_one_letter_code
_entity_poly.pdbx_strand_id
1 'polypeptide(L)'
;MSIVTVQLGQCGNQIGHEVFNTLCSDVHGKHGLCSKKENESYQDTCKERFFSEQKAGVPVARAVLVDMEPKVISQTLAVAARSGYWKYNDQSHFCQKQGSGNNWANGYCVHGPKHKDVIMNLVQKEAEKCDRLSGFVTIMSMAGGTGSGLGAFVTQCLRDAFPASFILNHVIWPYGTGEVIVQNYNSILTLSHLYRSSDALLVHENDVVHKICAQLLNIKQISFRDVNQVIAHQLGSVFQPVYTAEGALHYSRNPLGDLMETLVPHPEFKMLGLRNIPQMPENSLAYSTFSWPGLIKHLRQMLIANATMEEGINWQVRAPCPGSSIPSRHSTSKPLHFNTSIANLVILRGKDTHSADIGSFQDPALYTSWLSPQDAFNLWKTPRAFNKYEKSAALVSNSQFLLKPLDKLVGKAWNMFASKAYIHQYTKHGIEEDDFLDSFTALEQVISSYATL
;
A
#
# COMPACT_ATOMS: atom_id res chain seq x y z
N MET A 1 -7.04 1.37 -18.58
CA MET A 1 -5.86 0.47 -18.59
C MET A 1 -5.99 -0.51 -17.45
N SER A 2 -5.53 -1.73 -17.67
CA SER A 2 -5.60 -2.84 -16.73
C SER A 2 -4.39 -2.89 -15.81
N ILE A 3 -4.61 -3.39 -14.60
CA ILE A 3 -3.58 -3.71 -13.60
C ILE A 3 -3.58 -5.22 -13.41
N VAL A 4 -2.40 -5.83 -13.40
CA VAL A 4 -2.22 -7.22 -13.01
C VAL A 4 -1.73 -7.27 -11.57
N THR A 5 -2.51 -7.92 -10.69
CA THR A 5 -2.15 -8.06 -9.28
C THR A 5 -1.38 -9.35 -9.05
N VAL A 6 -0.17 -9.28 -8.47
CA VAL A 6 0.63 -10.46 -8.13
C VAL A 6 0.62 -10.63 -6.61
N GLN A 7 -0.07 -11.66 -6.13
CA GLN A 7 -0.27 -11.92 -4.70
C GLN A 7 0.77 -12.95 -4.22
N LEU A 8 1.60 -12.58 -3.25
CA LEU A 8 2.80 -13.35 -2.89
C LEU A 8 2.75 -13.79 -1.42
N GLY A 9 2.78 -15.11 -1.22
CA GLY A 9 2.76 -15.78 0.07
C GLY A 9 1.41 -15.65 0.81
N GLN A 10 1.35 -16.25 2.00
CA GLN A 10 0.12 -16.34 2.79
C GLN A 10 -0.57 -15.00 3.01
N CYS A 11 0.17 -14.00 3.49
CA CYS A 11 -0.37 -12.67 3.78
C CYS A 11 -0.86 -11.96 2.50
N GLY A 12 -0.07 -12.00 1.43
CA GLY A 12 -0.41 -11.37 0.16
C GLY A 12 -1.67 -11.94 -0.48
N ASN A 13 -1.82 -13.27 -0.46
CA ASN A 13 -3.01 -13.96 -0.99
C ASN A 13 -4.28 -13.65 -0.19
N GLN A 14 -4.20 -13.53 1.13
CA GLN A 14 -5.36 -13.19 1.97
C GLN A 14 -5.79 -11.73 1.81
N ILE A 15 -4.83 -10.80 1.77
CA ILE A 15 -5.13 -9.38 1.56
C ILE A 15 -5.65 -9.15 0.14
N GLY A 16 -5.00 -9.75 -0.87
CA GLY A 16 -5.42 -9.64 -2.25
C GLY A 16 -6.87 -10.12 -2.46
N HIS A 17 -7.27 -11.20 -1.79
CA HIS A 17 -8.67 -11.63 -1.75
C HIS A 17 -9.62 -10.56 -1.22
N GLU A 18 -9.33 -10.00 -0.04
CA GLU A 18 -10.19 -8.97 0.56
C GLU A 18 -10.22 -7.68 -0.29
N VAL A 19 -9.12 -7.35 -0.97
CA VAL A 19 -9.05 -6.23 -1.93
C VAL A 19 -10.00 -6.45 -3.09
N PHE A 20 -9.91 -7.58 -3.80
CA PHE A 20 -10.82 -7.87 -4.91
C PHE A 20 -12.28 -7.97 -4.44
N ASN A 21 -12.51 -8.51 -3.26
CA ASN A 21 -13.83 -8.55 -2.65
C ASN A 21 -14.39 -7.13 -2.40
N THR A 22 -13.58 -6.23 -1.84
CA THR A 22 -13.93 -4.83 -1.59
C THR A 22 -14.21 -4.09 -2.90
N LEU A 23 -13.34 -4.24 -3.90
CA LEU A 23 -13.49 -3.59 -5.21
C LEU A 23 -14.79 -4.04 -5.90
N CYS A 24 -15.05 -5.35 -5.90
CA CYS A 24 -16.26 -5.91 -6.50
C CYS A 24 -17.52 -5.50 -5.73
N SER A 25 -17.49 -5.53 -4.40
CA SER A 25 -18.62 -5.14 -3.54
C SER A 25 -18.99 -3.67 -3.75
N ASP A 26 -17.98 -2.81 -3.87
CA ASP A 26 -18.20 -1.39 -4.13
C ASP A 26 -18.85 -1.16 -5.50
N VAL A 27 -18.41 -1.84 -6.57
CA VAL A 27 -19.01 -1.75 -7.93
C VAL A 27 -20.50 -2.11 -7.92
N HIS A 28 -20.89 -3.14 -7.17
CA HIS A 28 -22.29 -3.58 -7.05
C HIS A 28 -23.11 -2.77 -6.05
N GLY A 29 -22.45 -1.98 -5.20
CA GLY A 29 -23.09 -1.13 -4.21
C GLY A 29 -23.99 -0.07 -4.86
N LYS A 30 -25.24 0.02 -4.40
CA LYS A 30 -26.18 1.09 -4.77
C LYS A 30 -25.85 2.38 -4.01
N HIS A 31 -24.63 2.90 -4.16
CA HIS A 31 -24.21 4.13 -3.50
C HIS A 31 -24.64 5.34 -4.36
N GLY A 32 -25.95 5.56 -4.38
CA GLY A 32 -26.70 6.47 -5.26
C GLY A 32 -26.54 7.96 -4.97
N LEU A 33 -25.32 8.48 -5.16
CA LEU A 33 -25.04 9.92 -5.11
C LEU A 33 -24.59 10.50 -6.45
N CYS A 34 -24.48 9.68 -7.49
CA CYS A 34 -24.09 10.10 -8.84
C CYS A 34 -25.16 9.69 -9.88
N SER A 35 -25.10 10.28 -11.06
CA SER A 35 -26.01 9.96 -12.15
C SER A 35 -25.83 8.51 -12.61
N LYS A 36 -26.86 7.92 -13.23
CA LYS A 36 -26.81 6.55 -13.77
C LYS A 36 -25.62 6.35 -14.71
N LYS A 37 -25.38 7.33 -15.59
CA LYS A 37 -24.27 7.32 -16.57
C LYS A 37 -22.90 7.34 -15.89
N GLU A 38 -22.72 8.15 -14.85
CA GLU A 38 -21.46 8.18 -14.09
C GLU A 38 -21.21 6.85 -13.37
N ASN A 39 -22.26 6.27 -12.78
CA ASN A 39 -22.13 4.98 -12.12
C ASN A 39 -21.78 3.86 -13.11
N GLU A 40 -22.41 3.83 -14.29
CA GLU A 40 -22.06 2.88 -15.36
C GLU A 40 -20.59 3.06 -15.78
N SER A 41 -20.14 4.29 -16.04
CA SER A 41 -18.74 4.56 -16.40
C SER A 41 -17.75 4.16 -15.30
N TYR A 42 -18.12 4.33 -14.04
CA TYR A 42 -17.32 3.89 -12.90
C TYR A 42 -17.17 2.37 -12.87
N GLN A 43 -18.29 1.65 -13.04
CA GLN A 43 -18.30 0.20 -13.07
C GLN A 43 -17.46 -0.33 -14.22
N ASP A 44 -17.62 0.23 -15.42
CA ASP A 44 -16.86 -0.16 -16.61
C ASP A 44 -15.35 0.08 -16.42
N THR A 45 -14.97 1.23 -15.86
CA THR A 45 -13.57 1.56 -15.60
C THR A 45 -12.97 0.62 -14.55
N CYS A 46 -13.69 0.31 -13.47
CA CYS A 46 -13.22 -0.65 -12.46
C CYS A 46 -13.07 -2.06 -13.05
N LYS A 47 -14.04 -2.50 -13.86
CA LYS A 47 -13.99 -3.79 -14.54
C LYS A 47 -12.80 -3.87 -15.48
N GLU A 48 -12.61 -2.90 -16.38
CA GLU A 48 -11.46 -2.84 -17.29
C GLU A 48 -10.13 -2.92 -16.52
N ARG A 49 -10.07 -2.23 -15.37
CA ARG A 49 -8.87 -2.11 -14.55
C ARG A 49 -8.48 -3.43 -13.86
N PHE A 50 -9.44 -4.13 -13.25
CA PHE A 50 -9.15 -5.24 -12.33
C PHE A 50 -9.70 -6.60 -12.76
N PHE A 51 -10.63 -6.64 -13.71
CA PHE A 51 -11.34 -7.86 -14.09
C PHE A 51 -11.26 -8.11 -15.60
N SER A 52 -11.36 -9.37 -15.98
CA SER A 52 -11.60 -9.80 -17.35
C SER A 52 -13.02 -10.34 -17.45
N GLU A 53 -13.75 -9.95 -18.51
CA GLU A 53 -15.10 -10.46 -18.77
C GLU A 53 -15.00 -11.69 -19.69
N GLN A 54 -15.66 -12.78 -19.30
CA GLN A 54 -15.96 -13.89 -20.20
C GLN A 54 -17.39 -13.72 -20.74
N LYS A 55 -17.63 -14.17 -21.99
CA LYS A 55 -18.81 -13.89 -22.83
C LYS A 55 -20.21 -14.06 -22.18
N ALA A 56 -20.35 -14.69 -21.00
CA ALA A 56 -21.60 -14.78 -20.24
C ALA A 56 -21.41 -15.09 -18.73
N GLY A 57 -20.28 -14.72 -18.11
CA GLY A 57 -19.86 -15.27 -16.81
C GLY A 57 -19.55 -14.26 -15.70
N VAL A 58 -19.34 -14.79 -14.49
CA VAL A 58 -18.83 -14.08 -13.31
C VAL A 58 -17.46 -13.43 -13.62
N PRO A 59 -17.24 -12.14 -13.31
CA PRO A 59 -15.97 -11.44 -13.55
C PRO A 59 -14.76 -12.20 -12.97
N VAL A 60 -13.69 -12.28 -13.77
CA VAL A 60 -12.46 -12.98 -13.38
C VAL A 60 -11.39 -11.97 -13.01
N ALA A 61 -10.88 -12.03 -11.79
CA ALA A 61 -9.83 -11.14 -11.29
C ALA A 61 -8.54 -11.28 -12.11
N ARG A 62 -7.95 -10.15 -12.51
CA ARG A 62 -6.63 -10.07 -13.15
C ARG A 62 -5.55 -10.23 -12.09
N ALA A 63 -5.37 -11.47 -11.63
CA ALA A 63 -4.45 -11.77 -10.55
C ALA A 63 -3.70 -13.07 -10.76
N VAL A 64 -2.46 -13.10 -10.28
CA VAL A 64 -1.63 -14.32 -10.16
C VAL A 64 -1.34 -14.57 -8.69
N LEU A 65 -1.73 -15.74 -8.20
CA LEU A 65 -1.52 -16.14 -6.81
C LEU A 65 -0.31 -17.05 -6.71
N VAL A 66 0.66 -16.68 -5.87
CA VAL A 66 1.89 -17.44 -5.69
C VAL A 66 2.08 -17.72 -4.21
N ASP A 67 2.19 -19.00 -3.85
CA ASP A 67 2.56 -19.41 -2.51
C ASP A 67 3.38 -20.70 -2.59
N MET A 68 4.23 -20.97 -1.60
CA MET A 68 4.95 -22.24 -1.55
C MET A 68 4.16 -23.33 -0.83
N GLU A 69 2.94 -23.03 -0.37
CA GLU A 69 2.03 -23.94 0.31
C GLU A 69 0.61 -23.86 -0.28
N PRO A 70 -0.11 -24.98 -0.46
CA PRO A 70 -1.37 -24.98 -1.22
C PRO A 70 -2.56 -24.51 -0.39
N LYS A 71 -2.49 -24.61 0.94
CA LYS A 71 -3.64 -24.43 1.85
C LYS A 71 -4.32 -23.08 1.66
N VAL A 72 -3.52 -22.01 1.65
CA VAL A 72 -4.03 -20.63 1.58
C VAL A 72 -4.64 -20.37 0.20
N ILE A 73 -3.98 -20.78 -0.87
CA ILE A 73 -4.49 -20.63 -2.24
C ILE A 73 -5.82 -21.36 -2.40
N SER A 74 -5.89 -22.65 -2.03
CA SER A 74 -7.13 -23.43 -2.16
C SER A 74 -8.29 -22.81 -1.37
N GLN A 75 -8.03 -22.30 -0.16
CA GLN A 75 -9.04 -21.61 0.64
C GLN A 75 -9.48 -20.31 -0.04
N THR A 76 -8.54 -19.48 -0.50
CA THR A 76 -8.83 -18.21 -1.16
C THR A 76 -9.63 -18.39 -2.45
N LEU A 77 -9.29 -19.38 -3.29
CA LEU A 77 -10.04 -19.72 -4.50
C LEU A 77 -11.48 -20.13 -4.18
N ALA A 78 -11.65 -21.03 -3.19
CA ALA A 78 -12.96 -21.51 -2.78
C ALA A 78 -13.84 -20.41 -2.17
N VAL A 79 -13.27 -19.51 -1.37
CA VAL A 79 -14.01 -18.40 -0.76
C VAL A 79 -14.43 -17.37 -1.81
N ALA A 80 -13.54 -17.02 -2.75
CA ALA A 80 -13.86 -16.10 -3.85
C ALA A 80 -15.04 -16.62 -4.69
N ALA A 81 -14.95 -17.87 -5.15
CA ALA A 81 -15.98 -18.48 -5.99
C ALA A 81 -17.34 -18.63 -5.27
N ARG A 82 -17.34 -18.85 -3.94
CA ARG A 82 -18.57 -19.01 -3.15
C ARG A 82 -19.47 -17.76 -3.18
N SER A 83 -18.87 -16.57 -3.31
CA SER A 83 -19.62 -15.31 -3.32
C SER A 83 -20.51 -15.16 -4.56
N GLY A 84 -20.14 -15.78 -5.68
CA GLY A 84 -20.82 -15.64 -6.98
C GLY A 84 -20.62 -14.28 -7.67
N TYR A 85 -20.03 -13.29 -7.01
CA TYR A 85 -19.86 -11.93 -7.57
C TYR A 85 -18.60 -11.78 -8.42
N TRP A 86 -17.55 -12.52 -8.10
CA TRP A 86 -16.29 -12.56 -8.85
C TRP A 86 -15.56 -13.87 -8.54
N LYS A 87 -14.56 -14.22 -9.35
CA LYS A 87 -13.68 -15.37 -9.09
C LYS A 87 -12.26 -15.13 -9.55
N TYR A 88 -11.34 -15.96 -9.11
CA TYR A 88 -10.01 -16.08 -9.70
C TYR A 88 -10.03 -16.97 -10.94
N ASN A 89 -9.01 -16.86 -11.79
CA ASN A 89 -8.79 -17.82 -12.86
C ASN A 89 -8.21 -19.12 -12.28
N ASP A 90 -8.81 -20.26 -12.60
CA ASP A 90 -8.39 -21.58 -12.12
C ASP A 90 -6.97 -21.96 -12.56
N GLN A 91 -6.41 -21.26 -13.54
CA GLN A 91 -5.04 -21.49 -14.05
C GLN A 91 -4.03 -20.43 -13.61
N SER A 92 -4.45 -19.32 -12.99
CA SER A 92 -3.55 -18.21 -12.62
C SER A 92 -3.03 -18.32 -11.18
N HIS A 93 -2.60 -19.53 -10.78
CA HIS A 93 -2.00 -19.73 -9.47
C HIS A 93 -0.85 -20.75 -9.51
N PHE A 94 0.10 -20.59 -8.59
CA PHE A 94 1.23 -21.48 -8.40
C PHE A 94 1.36 -21.84 -6.93
N CYS A 95 1.44 -23.15 -6.64
CA CYS A 95 1.70 -23.67 -5.31
C CYS A 95 2.76 -24.78 -5.31
N GLN A 96 3.44 -24.95 -4.17
CA GLN A 96 4.36 -26.06 -3.91
C GLN A 96 3.96 -26.79 -2.63
N LYS A 97 4.65 -27.89 -2.32
CA LYS A 97 4.43 -28.65 -1.07
C LYS A 97 5.35 -28.23 0.08
N GLN A 98 6.39 -27.45 -0.21
CA GLN A 98 7.43 -27.09 0.75
C GLN A 98 7.57 -25.57 0.82
N GLY A 99 7.19 -25.00 1.97
CA GLY A 99 7.30 -23.58 2.26
C GLY A 99 8.73 -23.10 2.45
N SER A 100 8.93 -21.78 2.43
CA SER A 100 10.26 -21.18 2.63
C SER A 100 10.69 -21.08 4.10
N GLY A 101 9.89 -21.57 5.06
CA GLY A 101 10.27 -21.70 6.47
C GLY A 101 10.66 -20.38 7.15
N ASN A 102 10.00 -19.27 6.79
CA ASN A 102 10.33 -17.92 7.24
C ASN A 102 11.77 -17.44 6.93
N ASN A 103 12.43 -18.07 5.96
CA ASN A 103 13.78 -17.70 5.54
C ASN A 103 13.73 -17.00 4.17
N TRP A 104 14.13 -15.72 4.14
CA TRP A 104 14.17 -14.92 2.92
C TRP A 104 15.15 -15.47 1.89
N ALA A 105 16.34 -15.93 2.30
CA ALA A 105 17.35 -16.48 1.38
C ALA A 105 16.85 -17.74 0.68
N ASN A 106 16.13 -18.62 1.38
CA ASN A 106 15.51 -19.78 0.74
C ASN A 106 14.43 -19.36 -0.28
N GLY A 107 13.63 -18.34 0.04
CA GLY A 107 12.65 -17.77 -0.88
C GLY A 107 13.29 -17.16 -2.13
N TYR A 108 14.30 -16.31 -1.96
CA TYR A 108 14.94 -15.55 -3.02
C TYR A 108 15.94 -16.38 -3.84
N CYS A 109 16.88 -17.08 -3.19
CA CYS A 109 17.99 -17.76 -3.88
C CYS A 109 17.66 -19.18 -4.35
N VAL A 110 16.70 -19.85 -3.71
CA VAL A 110 16.37 -21.25 -4.03
C VAL A 110 15.04 -21.33 -4.77
N HIS A 111 13.94 -20.90 -4.15
CA HIS A 111 12.61 -21.02 -4.76
C HIS A 111 12.43 -20.08 -5.95
N GLY A 112 12.96 -18.85 -5.87
CA GLY A 112 12.92 -17.85 -6.94
C GLY A 112 13.44 -18.40 -8.27
N PRO A 113 14.75 -18.67 -8.40
CA PRO A 113 15.34 -19.21 -9.63
C PRO A 113 14.69 -20.50 -10.09
N LYS A 114 14.39 -21.43 -9.17
CA LYS A 114 13.81 -22.74 -9.49
C LYS A 114 12.41 -22.63 -10.13
N HIS A 115 11.63 -21.62 -9.77
CA HIS A 115 10.24 -21.48 -10.20
C HIS A 115 9.98 -20.24 -11.05
N LYS A 116 11.03 -19.50 -11.43
CA LYS A 116 10.98 -18.28 -12.24
C LYS A 116 10.12 -18.46 -13.47
N ASP A 117 10.45 -19.43 -14.32
CA ASP A 117 9.80 -19.59 -15.63
C ASP A 117 8.30 -19.87 -15.50
N VAL A 118 7.91 -20.69 -14.52
CA VAL A 118 6.51 -21.02 -14.28
C VAL A 118 5.74 -19.78 -13.80
N ILE A 119 6.27 -19.06 -12.82
CA ILE A 119 5.61 -17.86 -12.27
C ILE A 119 5.52 -16.76 -13.33
N MET A 120 6.60 -16.49 -14.06
CA MET A 120 6.63 -15.45 -15.08
C MET A 120 5.73 -15.78 -16.28
N ASN A 121 5.61 -17.05 -16.66
CA ASN A 121 4.65 -17.47 -17.69
C ASN A 121 3.20 -17.22 -17.25
N LEU A 122 2.86 -17.45 -15.98
CA LEU A 122 1.53 -17.11 -15.45
C LEU A 122 1.26 -15.60 -15.52
N VAL A 123 2.24 -14.79 -15.11
CA VAL A 123 2.13 -13.32 -15.18
C VAL A 123 1.99 -12.86 -16.63
N GLN A 124 2.83 -13.38 -17.53
CA GLN A 124 2.80 -13.03 -18.94
C GLN A 124 1.44 -13.36 -19.57
N LYS A 125 0.89 -14.56 -19.32
CA LYS A 125 -0.45 -14.92 -19.78
C LYS A 125 -1.54 -14.00 -19.26
N GLU A 126 -1.41 -13.48 -18.04
CA GLU A 126 -2.38 -12.53 -17.49
C GLU A 126 -2.21 -11.13 -18.09
N ALA A 127 -0.98 -10.70 -18.32
CA ALA A 127 -0.65 -9.45 -18.99
C ALA A 127 -1.14 -9.43 -20.44
N GLU A 128 -0.99 -10.53 -21.19
CA GLU A 128 -1.43 -10.67 -22.59
C GLU A 128 -2.95 -10.62 -22.75
N LYS A 129 -3.73 -10.87 -21.69
CA LYS A 129 -5.20 -10.67 -21.67
C LYS A 129 -5.61 -9.20 -21.50
N CYS A 130 -4.66 -8.30 -21.26
CA CYS A 130 -4.93 -6.89 -21.07
C CYS A 130 -4.78 -6.17 -22.41
N ASP A 131 -5.83 -5.48 -22.87
CA ASP A 131 -5.74 -4.65 -24.08
C ASP A 131 -4.67 -3.55 -23.93
N ARG A 132 -4.55 -3.01 -22.71
CA ARG A 132 -3.54 -2.02 -22.31
C ARG A 132 -3.12 -2.23 -20.86
N LEU A 133 -1.92 -2.73 -20.65
CA LEU A 133 -1.33 -2.89 -19.31
C LEU A 133 -0.80 -1.54 -18.80
N SER A 134 -1.29 -1.11 -17.64
CA SER A 134 -0.72 0.03 -16.88
C SER A 134 0.51 -0.42 -16.09
N GLY A 135 0.41 -1.58 -15.44
CA GLY A 135 1.50 -2.15 -14.67
C GLY A 135 1.06 -3.23 -13.69
N PHE A 136 1.92 -3.48 -12.71
CA PHE A 136 1.78 -4.51 -11.71
C PHE A 136 1.60 -3.93 -10.32
N VAL A 137 0.65 -4.50 -9.57
CA VAL A 137 0.57 -4.30 -8.12
C VAL A 137 0.94 -5.62 -7.45
N THR A 138 2.07 -5.64 -6.77
CA THR A 138 2.48 -6.80 -5.98
C THR A 138 2.01 -6.62 -4.54
N ILE A 139 1.45 -7.66 -3.93
CA ILE A 139 0.97 -7.63 -2.53
C ILE A 139 1.74 -8.68 -1.74
N MET A 140 2.48 -8.25 -0.71
CA MET A 140 3.35 -9.14 0.05
C MET A 140 3.58 -8.69 1.50
N SER A 141 4.05 -9.63 2.33
CA SER A 141 4.57 -9.33 3.67
C SER A 141 6.10 -9.30 3.66
N MET A 142 6.68 -8.39 4.45
CA MET A 142 8.13 -8.29 4.63
C MET A 142 8.69 -9.31 5.64
N ALA A 143 7.84 -9.90 6.49
CA ALA A 143 8.28 -10.73 7.62
C ALA A 143 8.52 -12.20 7.25
N GLY A 144 7.72 -12.72 6.29
CA GLY A 144 7.71 -14.14 5.92
C GLY A 144 8.97 -14.58 5.19
N GLY A 145 8.99 -15.80 4.63
CA GLY A 145 10.04 -16.26 3.70
C GLY A 145 9.56 -16.22 2.24
N THR A 146 8.35 -16.71 1.98
CA THR A 146 7.74 -16.70 0.64
C THR A 146 7.38 -15.29 0.20
N GLY A 147 6.55 -14.57 0.97
CA GLY A 147 6.10 -13.23 0.58
C GLY A 147 7.25 -12.24 0.40
N SER A 148 8.29 -12.37 1.22
CA SER A 148 9.42 -11.43 1.26
C SER A 148 10.50 -11.80 0.23
N GLY A 149 11.08 -12.99 0.32
CA GLY A 149 12.19 -13.47 -0.51
C GLY A 149 11.78 -13.78 -1.94
N LEU A 150 10.80 -14.68 -2.09
CA LEU A 150 10.26 -14.97 -3.42
C LEU A 150 9.58 -13.74 -4.02
N GLY A 151 8.92 -12.91 -3.18
CA GLY A 151 8.33 -11.65 -3.64
C GLY A 151 9.35 -10.67 -4.21
N ALA A 152 10.46 -10.42 -3.51
CA ALA A 152 11.55 -9.57 -4.01
C ALA A 152 12.15 -10.10 -5.32
N PHE A 153 12.34 -11.42 -5.44
CA PHE A 153 12.83 -12.05 -6.66
C PHE A 153 11.86 -11.89 -7.84
N VAL A 154 10.56 -12.11 -7.59
CA VAL A 154 9.52 -11.93 -8.61
C VAL A 154 9.44 -10.48 -9.04
N THR A 155 9.49 -9.51 -8.12
CA THR A 155 9.50 -8.07 -8.46
C THR A 155 10.68 -7.71 -9.36
N GLN A 156 11.88 -8.24 -9.09
CA GLN A 156 13.03 -8.05 -9.98
C GLN A 156 12.78 -8.65 -11.37
N CYS A 157 12.24 -9.86 -11.46
CA CYS A 157 11.90 -10.47 -12.74
C CYS A 157 10.82 -9.69 -13.50
N LEU A 158 9.86 -9.07 -12.80
CA LEU A 158 8.86 -8.19 -13.42
C LEU A 158 9.51 -6.95 -14.02
N ARG A 159 10.47 -6.32 -13.30
CA ARG A 159 11.21 -5.16 -13.81
C ARG A 159 12.04 -5.52 -15.05
N ASP A 160 12.67 -6.69 -15.05
CA ASP A 160 13.48 -7.15 -16.18
C ASP A 160 12.62 -7.47 -17.41
N ALA A 161 11.47 -8.12 -17.22
CA ALA A 161 10.59 -8.55 -18.31
C ALA A 161 9.68 -7.41 -18.84
N PHE A 162 9.28 -6.47 -17.98
CA PHE A 162 8.36 -5.39 -18.29
C PHE A 162 8.92 -4.01 -17.88
N PRO A 163 10.04 -3.57 -18.49
CA PRO A 163 10.76 -2.38 -18.04
C PRO A 163 9.97 -1.08 -18.14
N ALA A 164 9.02 -1.00 -19.08
CA ALA A 164 8.16 0.17 -19.30
C ALA A 164 6.88 0.17 -18.45
N SER A 165 6.59 -0.91 -17.73
CA SER A 165 5.39 -1.02 -16.89
C SER A 165 5.66 -0.50 -15.48
N PHE A 166 4.66 0.15 -14.89
CA PHE A 166 4.76 0.60 -13.50
C PHE A 166 4.68 -0.59 -12.53
N ILE A 167 5.47 -0.54 -11.46
CA ILE A 167 5.49 -1.56 -10.41
C ILE A 167 5.28 -0.89 -9.05
N LEU A 168 4.09 -1.09 -8.50
CA LEU A 168 3.72 -0.65 -7.15
C LEU A 168 3.74 -1.86 -6.21
N ASN A 169 4.65 -1.87 -5.24
CA ASN A 169 4.69 -2.91 -4.22
C ASN A 169 3.89 -2.46 -3.00
N HIS A 170 2.78 -3.14 -2.73
CA HIS A 170 2.08 -3.04 -1.45
C HIS A 170 2.71 -3.99 -0.44
N VAL A 171 3.33 -3.41 0.59
CA VAL A 171 4.10 -4.15 1.59
C VAL A 171 3.47 -4.04 2.96
N ILE A 172 3.33 -5.19 3.62
CA ILE A 172 2.87 -5.28 5.00
C ILE A 172 4.09 -5.31 5.92
N TRP A 173 4.22 -4.23 6.68
CA TRP A 173 5.26 -4.06 7.68
C TRP A 173 4.96 -4.94 8.90
N PRO A 174 5.96 -5.68 9.42
CA PRO A 174 5.76 -6.63 10.51
C PRO A 174 5.39 -5.93 11.83
N TYR A 175 4.80 -6.68 12.77
CA TYR A 175 4.61 -6.17 14.13
C TYR A 175 5.95 -5.87 14.81
N GLY A 176 6.01 -4.73 15.48
CA GLY A 176 7.19 -4.26 16.19
C GLY A 176 7.56 -5.11 17.40
N THR A 177 6.62 -5.91 17.94
CA THR A 177 6.87 -6.91 19.01
C THR A 177 7.56 -8.17 18.49
N GLY A 178 7.45 -8.47 17.20
CA GLY A 178 8.01 -9.66 16.58
C GLY A 178 6.99 -10.80 16.42
N GLU A 179 6.76 -11.24 15.19
CA GLU A 179 6.01 -12.47 14.86
C GLU A 179 6.97 -13.63 14.58
N VAL A 180 8.13 -13.32 13.98
CA VAL A 180 9.17 -14.26 13.59
C VAL A 180 10.50 -13.72 14.08
N ILE A 181 11.34 -14.60 14.65
CA ILE A 181 12.64 -14.22 15.21
C ILE A 181 13.55 -13.53 14.18
N VAL A 182 13.52 -14.00 12.93
CA VAL A 182 14.37 -13.50 11.84
C VAL A 182 13.71 -12.42 10.97
N GLN A 183 12.54 -11.89 11.38
CA GLN A 183 11.76 -10.95 10.56
C GLN A 183 12.52 -9.67 10.17
N ASN A 184 13.43 -9.20 11.04
CA ASN A 184 14.15 -7.95 10.78
C ASN A 184 15.14 -8.14 9.63
N TYR A 185 15.83 -9.28 9.55
CA TYR A 185 16.65 -9.65 8.40
C TYR A 185 15.84 -9.81 7.12
N ASN A 186 14.72 -10.53 7.18
CA ASN A 186 13.84 -10.67 6.02
C ASN A 186 13.37 -9.29 5.52
N SER A 187 13.05 -8.39 6.44
CA SER A 187 12.56 -7.05 6.13
C SER A 187 13.63 -6.16 5.48
N ILE A 188 14.86 -6.14 6.01
CA ILE A 188 15.93 -5.33 5.41
C ILE A 188 16.30 -5.80 4.00
N LEU A 189 16.41 -7.12 3.81
CA LEU A 189 16.75 -7.71 2.51
C LEU A 189 15.63 -7.43 1.50
N THR A 190 14.38 -7.58 1.92
CA THR A 190 13.21 -7.26 1.09
C THR A 190 13.20 -5.79 0.68
N LEU A 191 13.28 -4.86 1.63
CA LEU A 191 13.22 -3.44 1.31
C LEU A 191 14.36 -3.00 0.38
N SER A 192 15.59 -3.45 0.65
CA SER A 192 16.76 -3.14 -0.18
C SER A 192 16.55 -3.56 -1.64
N HIS A 193 16.04 -4.78 -1.86
CA HIS A 193 15.79 -5.30 -3.22
C HIS A 193 14.58 -4.63 -3.89
N LEU A 194 13.51 -4.38 -3.13
CA LEU A 194 12.33 -3.69 -3.65
C LEU A 194 12.65 -2.24 -4.03
N TYR A 195 13.50 -1.54 -3.28
CA TYR A 195 13.88 -0.16 -3.60
C TYR A 195 14.53 -0.02 -4.98
N ARG A 196 15.32 -1.03 -5.38
CA ARG A 196 16.02 -1.07 -6.68
C ARG A 196 15.08 -1.41 -7.83
N SER A 197 14.07 -2.25 -7.60
CA SER A 197 13.23 -2.83 -8.65
C SER A 197 11.84 -2.20 -8.81
N SER A 198 11.37 -1.44 -7.82
CA SER A 198 10.01 -0.87 -7.77
C SER A 198 9.99 0.62 -8.12
N ASP A 199 8.84 1.11 -8.61
CA ASP A 199 8.61 2.56 -8.78
C ASP A 199 8.12 3.19 -7.47
N ALA A 200 7.25 2.49 -6.72
CA ALA A 200 6.81 2.91 -5.40
C ALA A 200 6.55 1.74 -4.44
N LEU A 201 6.59 2.04 -3.15
CA LEU A 201 6.29 1.14 -2.04
C LEU A 201 5.14 1.72 -1.23
N LEU A 202 3.95 1.12 -1.31
CA LEU A 202 2.82 1.49 -0.47
C LEU A 202 2.83 0.65 0.81
N VAL A 203 2.99 1.29 1.96
CA VAL A 203 3.27 0.59 3.22
C VAL A 203 2.07 0.62 4.15
N HIS A 204 1.72 -0.54 4.70
CA HIS A 204 0.78 -0.66 5.83
C HIS A 204 1.48 -1.32 7.02
N GLU A 205 1.40 -0.68 8.18
CA GLU A 205 1.94 -1.21 9.42
C GLU A 205 0.91 -2.05 10.18
N ASN A 206 1.24 -3.32 10.43
CA ASN A 206 0.35 -4.23 11.17
C ASN A 206 -0.06 -3.67 12.54
N ASP A 207 0.89 -3.08 13.30
CA ASP A 207 0.60 -2.43 14.59
C ASP A 207 -0.42 -1.29 14.45
N VAL A 208 -0.36 -0.54 13.35
CA VAL A 208 -1.23 0.62 13.10
C VAL A 208 -2.64 0.15 12.72
N VAL A 209 -2.73 -0.79 11.78
CA VAL A 209 -4.02 -1.34 11.35
C VAL A 209 -4.70 -2.08 12.51
N HIS A 210 -3.94 -2.82 13.31
CA HIS A 210 -4.47 -3.48 14.50
C HIS A 210 -5.00 -2.47 15.54
N LYS A 211 -4.35 -1.31 15.73
CA LYS A 211 -4.87 -0.24 16.57
C LYS A 211 -6.16 0.37 16.04
N ILE A 212 -6.27 0.55 14.73
CA ILE A 212 -7.51 1.00 14.07
C ILE A 212 -8.66 0.03 14.38
N CYS A 213 -8.44 -1.28 14.25
CA CYS A 213 -9.44 -2.29 14.58
C CYS A 213 -9.86 -2.23 16.06
N ALA A 214 -8.90 -2.04 16.97
CA ALA A 214 -9.14 -2.01 18.40
C ALA A 214 -9.88 -0.75 18.86
N GLN A 215 -9.41 0.42 18.41
CA GLN A 215 -9.84 1.72 18.94
C GLN A 215 -11.01 2.29 18.13
N LEU A 216 -10.87 2.39 16.81
CA LEU A 216 -11.88 3.02 15.96
C LEU A 216 -13.04 2.08 15.64
N LEU A 217 -12.75 0.80 15.34
CA LEU A 217 -13.79 -0.18 15.00
C LEU A 217 -14.34 -0.92 16.23
N ASN A 218 -13.75 -0.72 17.41
CA ASN A 218 -14.15 -1.32 18.68
C ASN A 218 -14.30 -2.86 18.62
N ILE A 219 -13.39 -3.53 17.90
CA ILE A 219 -13.38 -4.98 17.76
C ILE A 219 -12.65 -5.60 18.96
N LYS A 220 -13.37 -6.36 19.79
CA LYS A 220 -12.80 -6.96 21.02
C LYS A 220 -11.80 -8.09 20.75
N GLN A 221 -12.06 -8.91 19.73
CA GLN A 221 -11.24 -10.06 19.35
C GLN A 221 -10.83 -9.88 17.89
N ILE A 222 -9.65 -9.32 17.69
CA ILE A 222 -9.17 -8.92 16.35
C ILE A 222 -8.59 -10.15 15.66
N SER A 223 -9.15 -10.48 14.51
CA SER A 223 -8.63 -11.51 13.61
C SER A 223 -7.87 -10.89 12.44
N PHE A 224 -7.07 -11.70 11.75
CA PHE A 224 -6.42 -11.27 10.50
C PHE A 224 -7.43 -10.86 9.42
N ARG A 225 -8.65 -11.40 9.45
CA ARG A 225 -9.71 -10.99 8.52
C ARG A 225 -10.10 -9.53 8.75
N ASP A 226 -10.22 -9.10 10.00
CA ASP A 226 -10.58 -7.71 10.34
C ASP A 226 -9.48 -6.74 9.89
N VAL A 227 -8.22 -7.10 10.15
CA VAL A 227 -7.03 -6.35 9.70
C VAL A 227 -7.00 -6.24 8.16
N ASN A 228 -7.17 -7.37 7.46
CA ASN A 228 -7.16 -7.41 6.00
C ASN A 228 -8.31 -6.60 5.40
N GLN A 229 -9.49 -6.58 6.04
CA GLN A 229 -10.62 -5.77 5.59
C GLN A 229 -10.34 -4.27 5.68
N VAL A 230 -9.69 -3.80 6.76
CA VAL A 230 -9.28 -2.39 6.87
C VAL A 230 -8.28 -2.02 5.77
N ILE A 231 -7.27 -2.86 5.55
CA ILE A 231 -6.29 -2.67 4.47
C ILE A 231 -6.98 -2.64 3.10
N ALA A 232 -7.90 -3.57 2.85
CA ALA A 232 -8.64 -3.63 1.59
C ALA A 232 -9.50 -2.38 1.36
N HIS A 233 -10.16 -1.87 2.40
CA HIS A 233 -10.89 -0.60 2.33
C HIS A 233 -9.95 0.59 2.04
N GLN A 234 -8.77 0.61 2.65
CA GLN A 234 -7.76 1.62 2.40
C GLN A 234 -7.27 1.57 0.96
N LEU A 235 -6.88 0.40 0.45
CA LEU A 235 -6.47 0.24 -0.94
C LEU A 235 -7.58 0.57 -1.93
N GLY A 236 -8.82 0.18 -1.62
CA GLY A 236 -9.99 0.48 -2.46
C GLY A 236 -10.23 1.98 -2.62
N SER A 237 -9.96 2.81 -1.60
CA SER A 237 -10.12 4.27 -1.71
C SER A 237 -9.13 4.90 -2.69
N VAL A 238 -7.96 4.29 -2.89
CA VAL A 238 -6.93 4.72 -3.85
C VAL A 238 -7.20 4.14 -5.24
N PHE A 239 -7.46 2.84 -5.32
CA PHE A 239 -7.49 2.11 -6.58
C PHE A 239 -8.80 2.19 -7.36
N GLN A 240 -9.91 2.52 -6.72
CA GLN A 240 -11.18 2.70 -7.42
C GLN A 240 -11.12 3.92 -8.38
N PRO A 241 -11.91 3.94 -9.48
CA PRO A 241 -11.93 5.05 -10.43
C PRO A 241 -12.16 6.40 -9.76
N VAL A 242 -11.46 7.41 -10.26
CA VAL A 242 -11.50 8.79 -9.76
C VAL A 242 -11.18 9.78 -10.90
N TYR A 243 -11.66 11.01 -10.79
CA TYR A 243 -11.29 12.10 -11.70
C TYR A 243 -10.02 12.77 -11.19
N THR A 244 -9.02 12.87 -12.06
CA THR A 244 -7.79 13.63 -11.85
C THR A 244 -7.99 15.08 -12.30
N ALA A 245 -7.07 15.98 -11.94
CA ALA A 245 -7.19 17.41 -12.27
C ALA A 245 -7.32 17.67 -13.79
N GLU A 246 -6.70 16.84 -14.63
CA GLU A 246 -6.72 16.96 -16.09
C GLU A 246 -7.96 16.31 -16.75
N GLY A 247 -8.64 15.42 -16.03
CA GLY A 247 -9.71 14.55 -16.55
C GLY A 247 -11.09 14.86 -15.99
N ALA A 248 -11.55 16.12 -16.06
CA ALA A 248 -12.83 16.53 -15.45
C ALA A 248 -14.09 15.82 -16.02
N LEU A 249 -13.97 15.09 -17.13
CA LEU A 249 -15.10 14.44 -17.83
C LEU A 249 -15.02 12.91 -17.87
N HIS A 250 -13.87 12.31 -17.52
CA HIS A 250 -13.65 10.86 -17.62
C HIS A 250 -12.77 10.36 -16.47
N TYR A 251 -13.09 9.19 -15.94
CA TYR A 251 -12.24 8.55 -14.94
C TYR A 251 -10.83 8.31 -15.49
N SER A 252 -9.82 8.47 -14.62
CA SER A 252 -8.42 8.20 -14.97
C SER A 252 -8.27 6.81 -15.59
N ARG A 253 -7.56 6.77 -16.72
CA ARG A 253 -7.28 5.54 -17.44
C ARG A 253 -5.96 4.89 -17.04
N ASN A 254 -5.03 5.63 -16.44
CA ASN A 254 -3.69 5.16 -16.04
C ASN A 254 -3.45 5.34 -14.53
N PRO A 255 -4.16 4.58 -13.68
CA PRO A 255 -4.11 4.79 -12.23
C PRO A 255 -2.72 4.71 -11.61
N LEU A 256 -1.84 3.83 -12.10
CA LEU A 256 -0.50 3.70 -11.55
C LEU A 256 0.39 4.84 -12.02
N GLY A 257 0.37 5.18 -13.32
CA GLY A 257 1.17 6.30 -13.82
C GLY A 257 0.81 7.61 -13.15
N ASP A 258 -0.49 7.93 -13.07
CA ASP A 258 -0.96 9.15 -12.42
C ASP A 258 -0.54 9.19 -10.93
N LEU A 259 -0.56 8.04 -10.25
CA LEU A 259 -0.11 7.92 -8.86
C LEU A 259 1.40 8.16 -8.72
N MET A 260 2.22 7.57 -9.61
CA MET A 260 3.67 7.73 -9.58
C MET A 260 4.09 9.16 -9.90
N GLU A 261 3.51 9.75 -10.95
CA GLU A 261 3.74 11.14 -11.35
C GLU A 261 3.42 12.11 -10.21
N THR A 262 2.33 11.84 -9.49
CA THR A 262 1.89 12.69 -8.39
C THR A 262 2.75 12.57 -7.13
N LEU A 263 3.20 11.36 -6.79
CA LEU A 263 3.72 11.05 -5.45
C LEU A 263 5.21 10.74 -5.39
N VAL A 264 5.83 10.41 -6.53
CA VAL A 264 7.24 10.00 -6.60
C VAL A 264 7.99 10.96 -7.52
N PRO A 265 8.22 12.21 -7.07
CA PRO A 265 8.93 13.20 -7.89
C PRO A 265 10.42 12.88 -8.05
N HIS A 266 11.00 12.05 -7.18
CA HIS A 266 12.40 11.66 -7.24
C HIS A 266 12.57 10.17 -6.87
N PRO A 267 13.41 9.41 -7.60
CA PRO A 267 13.55 7.97 -7.40
C PRO A 267 14.14 7.59 -6.05
N GLU A 268 14.81 8.50 -5.33
CA GLU A 268 15.27 8.21 -3.96
C GLU A 268 14.16 8.23 -2.92
N PHE A 269 12.93 8.65 -3.26
CA PHE A 269 11.82 8.74 -2.31
C PHE A 269 10.61 7.97 -2.81
N LYS A 270 10.56 6.67 -2.50
CA LYS A 270 9.54 5.75 -3.03
C LYS A 270 8.49 5.31 -2.02
N MET A 271 8.63 5.69 -0.75
CA MET A 271 7.76 5.19 0.33
C MET A 271 6.49 6.02 0.47
N LEU A 272 5.34 5.37 0.28
CA LEU A 272 4.02 5.97 0.33
C LEU A 272 3.25 5.47 1.55
N GLY A 273 2.72 6.41 2.33
CA GLY A 273 1.82 6.15 3.46
C GLY A 273 0.39 6.48 3.09
N LEU A 274 -0.57 5.76 3.67
CA LEU A 274 -2.00 5.92 3.39
C LEU A 274 -2.78 6.16 4.68
N ARG A 275 -3.64 7.19 4.66
CA ARG A 275 -4.55 7.53 5.76
C ARG A 275 -5.96 7.71 5.21
N ASN A 276 -6.95 7.09 5.83
CA ASN A 276 -8.35 7.20 5.43
C ASN A 276 -9.19 7.71 6.58
N ILE A 277 -10.13 8.59 6.26
CA ILE A 277 -11.17 9.06 7.17
C ILE A 277 -12.51 9.17 6.43
N PRO A 278 -13.64 9.01 7.14
CA PRO A 278 -13.74 8.48 8.50
C PRO A 278 -13.48 6.96 8.56
N GLN A 279 -13.18 6.44 9.75
CA GLN A 279 -13.12 5.01 10.04
C GLN A 279 -13.91 4.72 11.31
N MET A 280 -15.02 4.00 11.19
CA MET A 280 -15.90 3.71 12.32
C MET A 280 -16.73 2.43 12.07
N PRO A 281 -17.37 1.87 13.12
CA PRO A 281 -18.25 0.73 12.98
C PRO A 281 -19.50 1.10 12.18
N GLU A 282 -20.06 0.14 11.43
CA GLU A 282 -21.26 0.38 10.61
C GLU A 282 -22.47 0.89 11.42
N ASN A 283 -22.62 0.41 12.66
CA ASN A 283 -23.70 0.84 13.56
C ASN A 283 -23.62 2.33 13.91
N SER A 284 -22.42 2.93 13.89
CA SER A 284 -22.21 4.35 14.20
C SER A 284 -22.47 5.25 12.99
N LEU A 285 -22.47 4.68 11.78
CA LEU A 285 -22.61 5.45 10.53
C LEU A 285 -23.95 6.19 10.46
N ALA A 286 -25.04 5.55 10.89
CA ALA A 286 -26.38 6.14 10.87
C ALA A 286 -26.54 7.36 11.79
N TYR A 287 -25.65 7.53 12.77
CA TYR A 287 -25.67 8.62 13.75
C TYR A 287 -24.57 9.66 13.52
N SER A 288 -23.78 9.49 12.46
CA SER A 288 -22.63 10.35 12.16
C SER A 288 -22.95 11.26 10.98
N THR A 289 -22.49 12.50 11.05
CA THR A 289 -22.60 13.46 9.94
C THR A 289 -21.22 13.97 9.58
N PHE A 290 -20.93 14.05 8.29
CA PHE A 290 -19.61 14.43 7.81
C PHE A 290 -19.64 15.76 7.06
N SER A 291 -18.74 16.66 7.46
CA SER A 291 -18.53 17.94 6.77
C SER A 291 -17.12 17.95 6.17
N TRP A 292 -17.00 18.47 4.94
CA TRP A 292 -15.68 18.60 4.29
C TRP A 292 -14.69 19.42 5.12
N PRO A 293 -15.05 20.59 5.70
CA PRO A 293 -14.14 21.33 6.57
C PRO A 293 -13.63 20.50 7.76
N GLY A 294 -14.50 19.66 8.35
CA GLY A 294 -14.12 18.74 9.43
C GLY A 294 -13.12 17.69 8.95
N LEU A 295 -13.45 16.96 7.89
CA LEU A 295 -12.60 15.89 7.36
C LEU A 295 -11.24 16.42 6.93
N ILE A 296 -11.20 17.48 6.12
CA ILE A 296 -9.95 18.08 5.62
C ILE A 296 -9.06 18.57 6.77
N LYS A 297 -9.65 19.21 7.79
CA LYS A 297 -8.91 19.67 8.98
C LYS A 297 -8.25 18.50 9.73
N HIS A 298 -8.99 17.41 9.96
CA HIS A 298 -8.45 16.23 10.65
C HIS A 298 -7.36 15.57 9.81
N LEU A 299 -7.59 15.39 8.51
CA LEU A 299 -6.62 14.77 7.60
C LEU A 299 -5.31 15.55 7.52
N ARG A 300 -5.38 16.89 7.45
CA ARG A 300 -4.19 17.76 7.48
C ARG A 300 -3.45 17.64 8.81
N GLN A 301 -4.17 17.64 9.93
CA GLN A 301 -3.51 17.52 11.23
C GLN A 301 -2.90 16.12 11.42
N MET A 302 -3.54 15.06 10.91
CA MET A 302 -2.98 13.71 10.88
C MET A 302 -1.68 13.65 10.09
N LEU A 303 -1.62 14.32 8.93
CA LEU A 303 -0.38 14.42 8.16
C LEU A 303 0.73 15.06 8.98
N ILE A 304 0.48 16.27 9.50
CA ILE A 304 1.45 17.11 10.20
C ILE A 304 1.98 16.45 11.47
N ALA A 305 1.10 15.82 12.25
CA ALA A 305 1.45 15.14 13.49
C ALA A 305 1.97 13.71 13.28
N ASN A 306 2.05 13.25 12.03
CA ASN A 306 2.24 11.84 11.68
C ASN A 306 1.30 10.90 12.45
N ALA A 307 0.06 11.32 12.67
CA ALA A 307 -0.94 10.50 13.33
C ALA A 307 -1.55 9.52 12.32
N THR A 308 -1.81 8.30 12.78
CA THR A 308 -2.35 7.23 11.95
C THR A 308 -3.87 7.14 11.97
N MET A 309 -4.50 7.81 12.95
CA MET A 309 -5.95 7.86 13.16
C MET A 309 -6.37 9.15 13.89
N GLU A 310 -7.66 9.47 13.85
CA GLU A 310 -8.23 10.71 14.41
C GLU A 310 -8.04 10.85 15.93
N GLU A 311 -8.25 9.77 16.69
CA GLU A 311 -8.11 9.77 18.16
C GLU A 311 -6.67 9.93 18.65
N GLY A 312 -5.68 9.74 17.77
CA GLY A 312 -4.25 9.85 18.08
C GLY A 312 -3.61 11.19 17.70
N ILE A 313 -4.41 12.16 17.25
CA ILE A 313 -3.89 13.43 16.73
C ILE A 313 -3.27 14.28 17.85
N ASN A 314 -1.99 14.64 17.69
CA ASN A 314 -1.38 15.69 18.50
C ASN A 314 -1.66 17.07 17.87
N TRP A 315 -2.65 17.77 18.42
CA TRP A 315 -3.07 19.12 17.98
C TRP A 315 -2.06 20.24 18.31
N GLN A 316 -1.02 19.95 19.08
CA GLN A 316 0.04 20.91 19.40
C GLN A 316 1.09 21.02 18.28
N VAL A 317 1.18 20.01 17.39
CA VAL A 317 2.11 20.06 16.26
C VAL A 317 1.61 21.08 15.24
N ARG A 318 2.48 22.00 14.84
CA ARG A 318 2.20 23.06 13.86
C ARG A 318 3.23 23.02 12.74
N ALA A 319 2.83 23.51 11.57
CA ALA A 319 3.76 23.71 10.47
C ALA A 319 4.85 24.73 10.86
N PRO A 320 6.11 24.54 10.45
CA PRO A 320 7.18 25.49 10.72
C PRO A 320 6.81 26.87 10.18
N CYS A 321 7.03 27.93 10.96
CA CYS A 321 6.86 29.27 10.44
C CYS A 321 8.04 29.59 9.49
N PRO A 322 7.81 30.12 8.28
CA PRO A 322 8.90 30.57 7.43
C PRO A 322 9.73 31.64 8.16
N GLY A 323 10.98 31.31 8.47
CA GLY A 323 11.92 32.16 9.22
C GLY A 323 12.16 31.80 10.69
N SER A 324 11.49 30.79 11.26
CA SER A 324 11.83 30.31 12.61
C SER A 324 13.03 29.36 12.56
N SER A 325 14.13 29.74 13.20
CA SER A 325 15.26 28.84 13.46
C SER A 325 14.81 27.61 14.24
N ILE A 326 15.35 26.44 13.90
CA ILE A 326 15.21 25.17 14.64
C ILE A 326 15.31 25.46 16.14
N PRO A 327 14.38 24.99 16.99
CA PRO A 327 14.47 25.24 18.42
C PRO A 327 15.82 24.77 18.93
N SER A 328 16.54 25.66 19.61
CA SER A 328 17.77 25.32 20.31
C SER A 328 17.49 24.16 21.27
N ARG A 329 18.47 23.28 21.49
CA ARG A 329 18.38 22.06 22.33
C ARG A 329 18.09 22.33 23.83
N HIS A 330 17.56 23.49 24.21
CA HIS A 330 17.32 23.92 25.59
C HIS A 330 15.83 24.07 25.95
N SER A 331 14.94 23.25 25.38
CA SER A 331 13.59 23.05 25.92
C SER A 331 13.47 21.68 26.57
N THR A 332 12.99 21.64 27.82
CA THR A 332 12.70 20.42 28.60
C THR A 332 11.45 19.67 28.13
N SER A 333 10.73 20.19 27.12
CA SER A 333 9.66 19.47 26.43
C SER A 333 10.23 18.65 25.27
N LYS A 334 9.77 17.40 25.11
CA LYS A 334 10.10 16.57 23.93
C LYS A 334 9.84 17.39 22.65
N PRO A 335 10.79 17.49 21.71
CA PRO A 335 10.57 18.24 20.48
C PRO A 335 9.37 17.66 19.73
N LEU A 336 8.37 18.50 19.47
CA LEU A 336 7.22 18.14 18.64
C LEU A 336 7.73 17.96 17.21
N HIS A 337 7.84 16.72 16.76
CA HIS A 337 8.35 16.39 15.43
C HIS A 337 7.27 16.67 14.38
N PHE A 338 7.52 17.65 13.53
CA PHE A 338 6.72 17.92 12.34
C PHE A 338 7.02 16.89 11.25
N ASN A 339 6.01 16.41 10.54
CA ASN A 339 6.20 15.47 9.44
C ASN A 339 6.27 16.22 8.10
N THR A 340 7.48 16.43 7.59
CA THR A 340 7.66 17.07 6.28
C THR A 340 7.25 16.10 5.16
N SER A 341 6.43 16.58 4.24
CA SER A 341 6.04 15.85 3.03
C SER A 341 6.90 16.27 1.83
N ILE A 342 7.12 15.34 0.92
CA ILE A 342 7.62 15.63 -0.42
C ILE A 342 6.44 15.91 -1.33
N ALA A 343 5.48 14.97 -1.35
CA ALA A 343 4.29 15.04 -2.18
C ALA A 343 3.10 14.42 -1.47
N ASN A 344 1.91 15.00 -1.68
CA ASN A 344 0.66 14.57 -1.09
C ASN A 344 -0.43 14.50 -2.15
N LEU A 345 -1.22 13.43 -2.09
CA LEU A 345 -2.42 13.23 -2.90
C LEU A 345 -3.62 13.05 -1.98
N VAL A 346 -4.59 13.96 -2.11
CA VAL A 346 -5.88 13.83 -1.42
C VAL A 346 -6.93 13.31 -2.41
N ILE A 347 -7.65 12.26 -2.02
CA ILE A 347 -8.70 11.63 -2.80
C ILE A 347 -10.03 11.81 -2.06
N LEU A 348 -10.95 12.59 -2.63
CA LEU A 348 -12.27 12.84 -2.06
C LEU A 348 -13.34 12.03 -2.78
N ARG A 349 -14.17 11.31 -2.02
CA ARG A 349 -15.26 10.49 -2.57
C ARG A 349 -16.58 10.83 -1.89
N GLY A 350 -17.63 11.03 -2.69
CA GLY A 350 -19.01 11.18 -2.21
C GLY A 350 -19.63 12.55 -2.50
N LYS A 351 -20.56 12.97 -1.64
CA LYS A 351 -21.43 14.13 -1.88
C LYS A 351 -20.66 15.46 -1.83
N ASP A 352 -20.99 16.38 -2.74
CA ASP A 352 -20.54 17.77 -2.74
C ASP A 352 -19.00 17.94 -2.72
N THR A 353 -18.24 17.03 -3.35
CA THR A 353 -16.76 17.09 -3.37
C THR A 353 -16.19 18.38 -3.97
N HIS A 354 -16.94 19.06 -4.83
CA HIS A 354 -16.58 20.37 -5.38
C HIS A 354 -16.58 21.49 -4.33
N SER A 355 -17.31 21.32 -3.22
CA SER A 355 -17.39 22.30 -2.13
C SER A 355 -16.24 22.19 -1.11
N ALA A 356 -15.41 21.15 -1.21
CA ALA A 356 -14.32 20.92 -0.28
C ALA A 356 -13.18 21.92 -0.50
N ASP A 357 -12.93 22.77 0.50
CA ASP A 357 -11.77 23.65 0.52
C ASP A 357 -10.51 22.88 0.90
N ILE A 358 -9.56 22.82 -0.03
CA ILE A 358 -8.26 22.15 0.09
C ILE A 358 -7.09 23.13 0.19
N GLY A 359 -7.33 24.44 0.28
CA GLY A 359 -6.26 25.45 0.32
C GLY A 359 -5.29 25.23 1.47
N SER A 360 -5.74 24.62 2.57
CA SER A 360 -4.89 24.27 3.71
C SER A 360 -3.77 23.27 3.40
N PHE A 361 -3.90 22.49 2.32
CA PHE A 361 -2.87 21.56 1.83
C PHE A 361 -1.91 22.19 0.81
N GLN A 362 -2.16 23.42 0.36
CA GLN A 362 -1.24 24.18 -0.52
C GLN A 362 -0.24 25.02 0.29
N ASP A 363 -0.27 24.91 1.62
CA ASP A 363 0.66 25.56 2.53
C ASP A 363 2.10 25.09 2.25
N PRO A 364 3.02 25.98 1.81
CA PRO A 364 4.39 25.60 1.48
C PRO A 364 5.16 24.99 2.66
N ALA A 365 4.78 25.31 3.90
CA ALA A 365 5.44 24.77 5.08
C ALA A 365 5.17 23.28 5.31
N LEU A 366 4.23 22.68 4.56
CA LEU A 366 4.01 21.24 4.56
C LEU A 366 5.05 20.47 3.75
N TYR A 367 5.71 21.15 2.81
CA TYR A 367 6.51 20.51 1.79
C TYR A 367 7.99 20.85 1.91
N THR A 368 8.80 20.01 1.28
CA THR A 368 10.21 20.29 1.03
C THR A 368 10.41 21.58 0.24
N SER A 369 11.49 22.30 0.52
CA SER A 369 11.78 23.61 -0.12
C SER A 369 12.08 23.54 -1.62
N TRP A 370 12.45 22.37 -2.15
CA TRP A 370 12.88 22.20 -3.54
C TRP A 370 11.74 21.86 -4.51
N LEU A 371 10.54 21.56 -4.02
CA LEU A 371 9.35 21.32 -4.85
C LEU A 371 8.32 22.41 -4.60
N SER A 372 7.73 22.94 -5.68
CA SER A 372 6.69 23.94 -5.52
C SER A 372 5.44 23.31 -4.88
N PRO A 373 4.68 24.03 -4.04
CA PRO A 373 3.47 23.47 -3.43
C PRO A 373 2.38 23.09 -4.44
N GLN A 374 2.41 23.67 -5.64
CA GLN A 374 1.47 23.35 -6.71
C GLN A 374 1.77 21.99 -7.35
N ASP A 375 3.06 21.63 -7.43
CA ASP A 375 3.49 20.33 -7.94
C ASP A 375 3.46 19.25 -6.85
N ALA A 376 3.74 19.65 -5.60
CA ALA A 376 3.77 18.76 -4.44
C ALA A 376 2.38 18.29 -3.99
N PHE A 377 1.31 18.99 -4.36
CA PHE A 377 -0.04 18.69 -3.91
C PHE A 377 -1.02 18.47 -5.05
N ASN A 378 -1.71 17.33 -5.01
CA ASN A 378 -2.73 16.99 -5.98
C ASN A 378 -4.04 16.58 -5.30
N LEU A 379 -5.15 16.90 -5.98
CA LEU A 379 -6.51 16.57 -5.55
C LEU A 379 -7.20 15.72 -6.61
N TRP A 380 -7.63 14.53 -6.21
CA TRP A 380 -8.52 13.69 -7.00
C TRP A 380 -9.90 13.62 -6.36
N LYS A 381 -10.94 13.54 -7.17
CA LYS A 381 -12.33 13.61 -6.68
C LYS A 381 -13.26 12.69 -7.46
N THR A 382 -14.30 12.20 -6.78
CA THR A 382 -15.42 11.52 -7.42
C THR A 382 -16.71 11.77 -6.65
N PRO A 383 -17.84 12.03 -7.32
CA PRO A 383 -19.13 12.21 -6.66
C PRO A 383 -19.69 10.89 -6.10
N ARG A 384 -19.11 9.75 -6.50
CA ARG A 384 -19.53 8.44 -6.03
C ARG A 384 -19.00 8.19 -4.62
N ALA A 385 -19.91 7.84 -3.71
CA ALA A 385 -19.54 7.38 -2.37
C ALA A 385 -18.78 6.05 -2.41
N PHE A 386 -18.02 5.79 -1.35
CA PHE A 386 -17.23 4.57 -1.19
C PHE A 386 -17.46 3.98 0.19
N ASN A 387 -17.60 2.66 0.27
CA ASN A 387 -17.73 1.91 1.52
C ASN A 387 -18.82 2.46 2.47
N LYS A 388 -20.02 2.72 1.92
CA LYS A 388 -21.21 3.24 2.63
C LYS A 388 -21.10 4.67 3.17
N TYR A 389 -19.92 5.30 3.18
CA TYR A 389 -19.75 6.68 3.63
C TYR A 389 -20.29 7.68 2.61
N GLU A 390 -21.14 8.61 3.05
CA GLU A 390 -21.64 9.70 2.19
C GLU A 390 -20.51 10.63 1.73
N LYS A 391 -19.47 10.78 2.54
CA LYS A 391 -18.25 11.55 2.29
C LYS A 391 -17.08 10.82 2.93
N SER A 392 -16.03 10.63 2.16
CA SER A 392 -14.78 10.05 2.65
C SER A 392 -13.59 10.74 1.98
N ALA A 393 -12.47 10.76 2.69
CA ALA A 393 -11.22 11.32 2.22
C ALA A 393 -10.08 10.33 2.49
N ALA A 394 -9.22 10.13 1.50
CA ALA A 394 -7.98 9.40 1.64
C ALA A 394 -6.81 10.33 1.34
N LEU A 395 -5.73 10.20 2.10
CA LEU A 395 -4.46 10.90 1.89
C LEU A 395 -3.39 9.85 1.62
N VAL A 396 -2.81 9.88 0.43
CA VAL A 396 -1.56 9.20 0.13
C VAL A 396 -0.43 10.24 0.25
N SER A 397 0.58 9.95 1.05
CA SER A 397 1.67 10.89 1.32
C SER A 397 3.04 10.23 1.15
N ASN A 398 3.93 10.89 0.41
CA ASN A 398 5.36 10.62 0.46
C ASN A 398 5.98 11.60 1.46
N SER A 399 6.32 11.12 2.66
CA SER A 399 6.73 11.96 3.80
C SER A 399 7.66 11.19 4.75
N GLN A 400 8.10 11.84 5.82
CA GLN A 400 8.93 11.25 6.87
C GLN A 400 8.20 10.20 7.75
N PHE A 401 7.00 9.75 7.36
CA PHE A 401 6.14 8.92 8.22
C PHE A 401 6.80 7.61 8.70
N LEU A 402 7.63 6.98 7.84
CA LEU A 402 8.33 5.73 8.13
C LEU A 402 9.71 5.89 8.74
N LEU A 403 10.21 7.11 8.94
CA LEU A 403 11.59 7.33 9.39
C LEU A 403 11.87 6.58 10.70
N LYS A 404 10.98 6.71 11.70
CA LYS A 404 11.13 6.03 13.00
C LYS A 404 10.93 4.51 12.93
N PRO A 405 9.87 3.98 12.29
CA PRO A 405 9.73 2.53 12.08
C PRO A 405 10.93 1.90 11.36
N LEU A 406 11.43 2.54 10.30
CA LEU A 406 12.54 2.06 9.49
C LEU A 406 13.86 2.06 10.28
N ASP A 407 14.19 3.17 10.94
CA ASP A 407 15.38 3.29 11.80
C ASP A 407 15.40 2.22 12.90
N LYS A 408 14.26 2.01 13.57
CA LYS A 408 14.11 0.96 14.59
C LYS A 408 14.30 -0.45 14.00
N LEU A 409 13.80 -0.70 12.80
CA LEU A 409 13.92 -1.99 12.12
C LEU A 409 15.37 -2.27 11.72
N VAL A 410 16.05 -1.28 11.13
CA VAL A 410 17.48 -1.35 10.77
C VAL A 410 18.33 -1.56 12.01
N GLY A 411 18.14 -0.78 13.08
CA GLY A 411 18.88 -0.94 14.32
C GLY A 411 18.69 -2.31 14.98
N LYS A 412 17.47 -2.88 14.95
CA LYS A 412 17.23 -4.24 15.43
C LYS A 412 17.96 -5.29 14.59
N ALA A 413 17.90 -5.18 13.27
CA ALA A 413 18.60 -6.08 12.36
C ALA A 413 20.12 -5.98 12.55
N TRP A 414 20.67 -4.77 12.71
CA TRP A 414 22.09 -4.54 12.96
C TRP A 414 22.56 -5.19 14.27
N ASN A 415 21.79 -5.05 15.35
CA ASN A 415 22.11 -5.69 16.63
C ASN A 415 22.16 -7.22 16.52
N MET A 416 21.25 -7.81 15.73
CA MET A 416 21.28 -9.25 15.43
C MET A 416 22.53 -9.61 14.61
N PHE A 417 22.87 -8.79 13.61
CA PHE A 417 23.99 -9.01 12.70
C PHE A 417 25.34 -8.92 13.41
N ALA A 418 25.54 -7.87 14.22
CA ALA A 418 26.73 -7.69 15.04
C ALA A 418 26.97 -8.85 16.01
N SER A 419 25.90 -9.50 16.47
CA SER A 419 25.95 -10.69 17.33
C SER A 419 26.11 -12.01 16.55
N LYS A 420 26.20 -11.95 15.21
CA LYS A 420 26.15 -13.09 14.28
C LYS A 420 24.95 -14.02 14.49
N ALA A 421 23.86 -13.50 15.03
CA ALA A 421 22.68 -14.28 15.34
C ALA A 421 21.98 -14.69 14.04
N TYR A 422 21.67 -15.98 13.88
CA TYR A 422 20.91 -16.57 12.77
C TYR A 422 21.48 -16.39 11.34
N ILE A 423 22.64 -15.74 11.16
CA ILE A 423 23.26 -15.52 9.83
C ILE A 423 23.49 -16.83 9.08
N HIS A 424 23.91 -17.89 9.78
CA HIS A 424 24.14 -19.21 9.20
C HIS A 424 22.90 -19.81 8.48
N GLN A 425 21.69 -19.36 8.84
CA GLN A 425 20.47 -19.80 8.16
C GLN A 425 20.36 -19.19 6.75
N TYR A 426 20.95 -18.02 6.52
CA TYR A 426 20.92 -17.31 5.24
C TYR A 426 22.09 -17.74 4.36
N THR A 427 23.29 -17.89 4.93
CA THR A 427 24.49 -18.34 4.20
C THR A 427 24.35 -19.74 3.63
N LYS A 428 23.61 -20.63 4.33
CA LYS A 428 23.26 -21.95 3.81
C LYS A 428 22.53 -21.90 2.45
N HIS A 429 21.82 -20.81 2.17
CA HIS A 429 21.04 -20.61 0.96
C HIS A 429 21.69 -19.61 -0.02
N GLY A 430 22.95 -19.22 0.21
CA GLY A 430 23.73 -18.43 -0.73
C GLY A 430 23.74 -16.91 -0.50
N ILE A 431 23.25 -16.44 0.66
CA ILE A 431 23.38 -15.03 1.05
C ILE A 431 24.61 -14.86 1.94
N GLU A 432 25.54 -14.01 1.52
CA GLU A 432 26.79 -13.75 2.22
C GLU A 432 26.65 -12.62 3.26
N GLU A 433 27.64 -12.45 4.14
CA GLU A 433 27.64 -11.34 5.11
C GLU A 433 27.67 -9.98 4.37
N ASP A 434 28.30 -9.90 3.20
CA ASP A 434 28.39 -8.68 2.38
C ASP A 434 27.01 -8.25 1.84
N ASP A 435 26.13 -9.18 1.47
CA ASP A 435 24.76 -8.86 1.01
C ASP A 435 23.94 -8.15 2.11
N PHE A 436 24.18 -8.50 3.37
CA PHE A 436 23.58 -7.81 4.51
C PHE A 436 24.14 -6.40 4.65
N LEU A 437 25.46 -6.23 4.57
CA LEU A 437 26.13 -4.93 4.68
C LEU A 437 25.67 -3.97 3.56
N ASP A 438 25.55 -4.46 2.34
CA ASP A 438 25.01 -3.71 1.20
C ASP A 438 23.56 -3.28 1.45
N SER A 439 22.75 -4.17 2.03
CA SER A 439 21.36 -3.87 2.37
C SER A 439 21.24 -2.86 3.51
N PHE A 440 22.11 -2.94 4.52
CA PHE A 440 22.19 -1.93 5.58
C PHE A 440 22.55 -0.57 5.00
N THR A 441 23.62 -0.50 4.21
CA THR A 441 24.10 0.73 3.59
C THR A 441 23.01 1.39 2.73
N ALA A 442 22.32 0.60 1.90
CA ALA A 442 21.24 1.12 1.07
C ALA A 442 20.09 1.71 1.90
N LEU A 443 19.68 1.04 2.98
CA LEU A 443 18.58 1.53 3.82
C LEU A 443 18.99 2.70 4.73
N GLU A 444 20.24 2.74 5.20
CA GLU A 444 20.78 3.89 5.93
C GLU A 444 20.84 5.14 5.04
N GLN A 445 21.20 4.99 3.76
CA GLN A 445 21.11 6.08 2.79
C GLN A 445 19.67 6.58 2.60
N VAL A 446 18.69 5.67 2.53
CA VAL A 446 17.27 6.04 2.45
C VAL A 446 16.83 6.78 3.73
N ILE A 447 17.18 6.27 4.92
CA ILE A 447 16.90 6.94 6.20
C ILE A 447 17.51 8.35 6.19
N SER A 448 18.78 8.48 5.80
CA SER A 448 19.48 9.75 5.72
C SER A 448 18.77 10.73 4.78
N SER A 449 18.37 10.27 3.59
CA SER A 449 17.67 11.07 2.60
C SER A 449 16.33 11.60 3.16
N TYR A 450 15.51 10.73 3.76
CA TYR A 450 14.24 11.14 4.37
C TYR A 450 14.45 12.04 5.61
N ALA A 451 15.52 11.86 6.37
CA ALA A 451 15.85 12.70 7.53
C ALA A 451 16.26 14.13 7.15
N THR A 452 16.76 14.33 5.92
CA THR A 452 17.16 15.66 5.41
C THR A 452 16.03 16.51 4.83
N LEU A 453 14.82 15.97 4.73
CA LEU A 453 13.65 16.65 4.16
C LEU A 453 13.19 17.88 4.94
#